data_AF-F4S3Y3-F1
#
_entry.id   AF-F4S3Y3-F1
#
_cell.length_a   1.000
_cell.length_b   1.000
_cell.length_c   1.000
_cell.angle_alpha   90.00
_cell.angle_beta   90.00
_cell.angle_gamma   90.00
#
_symmetry.space_group_name_H-M   'P 1'
#
loop_
_entity.id
_entity.type
_entity.pdbx_description
1 polymer ?
#
loop_
_entity_poly.entity_id
_entity_poly.type
_entity_poly.pdbx_seq_one_letter_code
_entity_poly.pdbx_strand_id
1 'polypeptide(L)'
;MSCPIQYHIFLPSYILKYVVHEPRPMIDPDLFLSKATPSQILEVILSFYPYFRFTQNAREDHELLLKIFVEMIAPRLNNIVIPENRPTDYLQAELRHPTNEIQPTIRWVNSSADIDAKRIDYFNDQCLLNIKNGHFRLAALDLERFVNKYTYLNHAEIDQIVQAQDDADEGFHEAACNLRSAHESIDRIQLLLCEPNLLSTSVQELEEQLICAKTSLISYKNAFEVVAQDCAFVHALVNHHKKILDKHRTDQD
;
A
#
# COMPACT_ATOMS: atom_id res chain seq x y z
N MET A 1 11.25 2.21 -2.27
CA MET A 1 10.67 2.26 -3.64
C MET A 1 9.64 3.38 -3.65
N SER A 2 9.58 4.22 -4.67
CA SER A 2 8.55 5.27 -4.76
C SER A 2 7.20 4.66 -5.13
N CYS A 3 6.12 5.04 -4.43
CA CYS A 3 4.76 4.66 -4.84
C CYS A 3 4.50 5.17 -6.26
N PRO A 4 4.02 4.31 -7.19
CA PRO A 4 3.71 4.76 -8.53
C PRO A 4 2.57 5.79 -8.50
N ILE A 5 2.55 6.69 -9.49
CA ILE A 5 1.55 7.76 -9.57
C ILE A 5 0.60 7.42 -10.70
N GLN A 6 -0.70 7.35 -10.39
CA GLN A 6 -1.75 7.09 -11.35
C GLN A 6 -2.25 8.40 -11.96
N TYR A 7 -2.02 8.54 -13.27
CA TYR A 7 -2.48 9.69 -14.07
C TYR A 7 -3.80 9.41 -14.82
N HIS A 8 -4.23 8.16 -14.88
CA HIS A 8 -5.38 7.76 -15.69
C HIS A 8 -6.25 6.72 -14.98
N ILE A 9 -7.56 6.74 -15.25
CA ILE A 9 -8.52 5.72 -14.82
C ILE A 9 -9.32 5.21 -16.02
N PHE A 10 -9.76 3.95 -15.96
CA PHE A 10 -10.65 3.39 -16.99
C PHE A 10 -12.10 3.48 -16.54
N LEU A 11 -12.92 4.21 -17.29
CA LEU A 11 -14.33 4.45 -17.00
C LEU A 11 -15.22 3.90 -18.11
N PRO A 12 -16.46 3.49 -17.82
CA PRO A 12 -17.42 3.14 -18.86
C PRO A 12 -17.79 4.37 -19.71
N SER A 13 -17.75 4.24 -21.03
CA SER A 13 -17.97 5.36 -21.95
C SER A 13 -19.37 5.98 -21.86
N TYR A 14 -20.35 5.24 -21.35
CA TYR A 14 -21.69 5.78 -21.13
C TYR A 14 -21.71 6.91 -20.10
N ILE A 15 -20.70 7.02 -19.22
CA ILE A 15 -20.63 8.10 -18.22
C ILE A 15 -20.51 9.48 -18.87
N LEU A 16 -20.01 9.55 -20.11
CA LEU A 16 -19.91 10.80 -20.87
C LEU A 16 -21.27 11.37 -21.30
N LYS A 17 -22.35 10.56 -21.25
CA LYS A 17 -23.73 11.04 -21.51
C LYS A 17 -24.23 12.02 -20.46
N TYR A 18 -23.53 12.11 -19.33
CA TYR A 18 -23.89 12.90 -18.16
C TYR A 18 -22.96 14.12 -17.98
N VAL A 19 -22.23 14.51 -19.03
CA VAL A 19 -21.35 15.69 -19.00
C VAL A 19 -22.19 16.97 -19.15
N VAL A 20 -21.96 17.92 -18.25
CA VAL A 20 -22.47 19.30 -18.32
C VAL A 20 -21.33 20.24 -18.71
N HIS A 21 -21.64 21.28 -19.50
CA HIS A 21 -20.63 22.07 -20.22
C HIS A 21 -20.21 23.39 -19.56
N GLU A 22 -20.51 23.65 -18.27
CA GLU A 22 -20.23 24.97 -17.67
C GLU A 22 -19.75 24.92 -16.21
N PRO A 23 -18.75 25.75 -15.81
CA PRO A 23 -17.83 26.55 -16.63
C PRO A 23 -16.70 25.73 -17.28
N ARG A 24 -16.61 24.43 -16.96
CA ARG A 24 -15.72 23.44 -17.59
C ARG A 24 -16.50 22.13 -17.75
N PRO A 25 -16.29 21.37 -18.84
CA PRO A 25 -16.90 20.04 -18.97
C PRO A 25 -16.61 19.18 -17.74
N MET A 26 -17.66 18.71 -17.08
CA MET A 26 -17.59 17.80 -15.94
C MET A 26 -18.75 16.80 -16.00
N ILE A 27 -18.54 15.61 -15.44
CA ILE A 27 -19.62 14.63 -15.27
C ILE A 27 -20.48 15.12 -14.11
N ASP A 28 -21.78 15.29 -14.35
CA ASP A 28 -22.77 15.63 -13.33
C ASP A 28 -23.17 14.36 -12.55
N PRO A 29 -22.79 14.24 -11.26
CA PRO A 29 -23.08 13.06 -10.46
C PRO A 29 -24.59 12.87 -10.24
N ASP A 30 -25.34 13.94 -10.03
CA ASP A 30 -26.77 13.87 -9.74
C ASP A 30 -27.55 13.46 -10.99
N LEU A 31 -27.16 14.00 -12.15
CA LEU A 31 -27.74 13.60 -13.44
C LEU A 31 -27.46 12.12 -13.74
N PHE A 32 -26.27 11.62 -13.42
CA PHE A 32 -25.94 10.20 -13.53
C PHE A 32 -26.83 9.35 -12.62
N LEU A 33 -26.86 9.66 -11.32
CA LEU A 33 -27.61 8.91 -10.33
C LEU A 33 -29.12 8.88 -10.61
N SER A 34 -29.68 9.94 -11.20
CA SER A 34 -31.10 10.00 -11.57
C SER A 34 -31.54 8.99 -12.63
N LYS A 35 -30.59 8.39 -13.39
CA LYS A 35 -30.88 7.47 -14.50
C LYS A 35 -30.12 6.15 -14.44
N ALA A 36 -29.12 6.04 -13.57
CA ALA A 36 -28.23 4.88 -13.51
C ALA A 36 -28.91 3.66 -12.86
N THR A 37 -28.65 2.48 -13.41
CA THR A 37 -29.02 1.21 -12.74
C THR A 37 -28.01 0.90 -11.62
N PRO A 38 -28.37 0.04 -10.63
CA PRO A 38 -27.42 -0.43 -9.62
C PRO A 38 -26.13 -1.00 -10.22
N SER A 39 -26.23 -1.76 -11.31
CA SER A 39 -25.07 -2.31 -12.03
C SER A 39 -24.15 -1.23 -12.60
N GLN A 40 -24.71 -0.13 -13.14
CA GLN A 40 -23.94 0.99 -13.66
C GLN A 40 -23.25 1.76 -12.53
N ILE A 41 -23.95 1.98 -11.42
CA ILE A 41 -23.37 2.64 -10.23
C ILE A 41 -22.20 1.81 -9.70
N LEU A 42 -22.40 0.49 -9.55
CA LEU A 42 -21.36 -0.44 -9.10
C LEU A 42 -20.15 -0.45 -10.04
N GLU A 43 -20.37 -0.48 -11.36
CA GLU A 43 -19.31 -0.47 -12.35
C GLU A 43 -18.43 0.78 -12.22
N VAL A 44 -19.04 1.96 -12.09
CA VAL A 44 -18.30 3.21 -11.89
C VAL A 44 -17.58 3.22 -10.54
N ILE A 45 -18.19 2.70 -9.46
CA ILE A 45 -17.49 2.54 -8.18
C ILE A 45 -16.22 1.70 -8.35
N LEU A 46 -16.31 0.57 -9.04
CA LEU A 46 -15.18 -0.33 -9.26
C LEU A 46 -14.10 0.25 -10.18
N SER A 47 -14.43 1.20 -11.07
CA SER A 47 -13.43 1.95 -11.83
C SER A 47 -12.51 2.80 -10.95
N PHE A 48 -13.04 3.37 -9.86
CA PHE A 48 -12.25 4.16 -8.91
C PHE A 48 -11.66 3.32 -7.76
N TYR A 49 -12.37 2.26 -7.38
CA TYR A 49 -12.05 1.40 -6.26
C TYR A 49 -12.03 -0.09 -6.69
N PRO A 50 -11.10 -0.49 -7.58
CA PRO A 50 -11.07 -1.84 -8.17
C PRO A 50 -10.78 -2.95 -7.15
N TYR A 51 -10.33 -2.58 -5.96
CA TYR A 51 -10.05 -3.47 -4.83
C TYR A 51 -11.30 -3.74 -3.96
N PHE A 52 -12.41 -3.04 -4.17
CA PHE A 52 -13.65 -3.38 -3.48
C PHE A 52 -14.19 -4.73 -3.96
N ARG A 53 -14.67 -5.53 -3.02
CA ARG A 53 -15.35 -6.80 -3.27
C ARG A 53 -16.70 -6.77 -2.56
N PHE A 54 -17.75 -6.66 -3.35
CA PHE A 54 -19.12 -6.64 -2.87
C PHE A 54 -19.66 -8.07 -2.79
N THR A 55 -20.34 -8.40 -1.68
CA THR A 55 -21.17 -9.61 -1.59
C THR A 55 -22.36 -9.51 -2.54
N GLN A 56 -23.02 -10.64 -2.84
CA GLN A 56 -24.15 -10.66 -3.76
C GLN A 56 -25.25 -9.66 -3.33
N ASN A 57 -25.59 -9.63 -2.05
CA ASN A 57 -26.60 -8.71 -1.52
C ASN A 57 -26.17 -7.25 -1.68
N ALA A 58 -24.91 -6.93 -1.37
CA ALA A 58 -24.38 -5.56 -1.46
C ALA A 58 -24.28 -5.05 -2.92
N ARG A 59 -24.22 -5.93 -3.92
CA ARG A 59 -24.25 -5.55 -5.35
C ARG A 59 -25.63 -5.10 -5.82
N GLU A 60 -26.68 -5.54 -5.13
CA GLU A 60 -28.08 -5.26 -5.46
C GLU A 60 -28.69 -4.20 -4.53
N ASP A 61 -28.03 -3.91 -3.41
CA ASP A 61 -28.41 -2.86 -2.46
C ASP A 61 -28.18 -1.46 -3.06
N HIS A 62 -29.25 -0.89 -3.61
CA HIS A 62 -29.21 0.42 -4.25
C HIS A 62 -28.83 1.54 -3.29
N GLU A 63 -29.31 1.51 -2.04
CA GLU A 63 -29.03 2.56 -1.06
C GLU A 63 -27.55 2.56 -0.66
N LEU A 64 -26.97 1.38 -0.46
CA LEU A 64 -25.54 1.23 -0.21
C LEU A 64 -24.70 1.77 -1.36
N LEU A 65 -25.03 1.40 -2.60
CA LEU A 65 -24.30 1.85 -3.78
C LEU A 65 -24.43 3.36 -3.98
N LEU A 66 -25.62 3.94 -3.76
CA LEU A 66 -25.81 5.40 -3.79
C LEU A 66 -24.96 6.09 -2.73
N LYS A 67 -24.96 5.59 -1.50
CA LYS A 67 -24.13 6.16 -0.42
C LYS A 67 -22.65 6.15 -0.79
N ILE A 68 -22.12 5.02 -1.23
CA ILE A 68 -20.73 4.90 -1.68
C ILE A 68 -20.44 5.88 -2.81
N PHE A 69 -21.34 5.95 -3.80
CA PHE A 69 -21.15 6.82 -4.94
C PHE A 69 -21.08 8.29 -4.52
N VAL A 70 -22.04 8.75 -3.72
CA VAL A 70 -22.11 10.15 -3.26
C VAL A 70 -20.90 10.50 -2.39
N GLU A 71 -20.52 9.63 -1.45
CA GLU A 71 -19.45 9.93 -0.49
C GLU A 71 -18.04 9.77 -1.09
N MET A 72 -17.85 8.81 -2.00
CA MET A 72 -16.51 8.41 -2.46
C MET A 72 -16.23 8.72 -3.94
N ILE A 73 -17.24 8.64 -4.80
CA ILE A 73 -17.08 8.77 -6.26
C ILE A 73 -17.37 10.19 -6.74
N ALA A 74 -18.48 10.78 -6.33
CA ALA A 74 -18.92 12.09 -6.78
C ALA A 74 -17.84 13.18 -6.61
N PRO A 75 -17.10 13.26 -5.48
CA PRO A 75 -16.01 14.23 -5.33
C PRO A 75 -14.87 14.02 -6.33
N ARG A 76 -14.63 12.78 -6.76
CA ARG A 76 -13.53 12.40 -7.66
C ARG A 76 -13.87 12.59 -9.13
N LEU A 77 -15.16 12.61 -9.50
CA LEU A 77 -15.58 12.86 -10.89
C LEU A 77 -15.12 14.23 -11.40
N ASN A 78 -15.02 15.22 -10.51
CA ASN A 78 -14.51 16.56 -10.83
C ASN A 78 -13.02 16.58 -11.24
N ASN A 79 -12.28 15.53 -10.86
CA ASN A 79 -10.86 15.39 -11.20
C ASN A 79 -10.66 14.77 -12.58
N ILE A 80 -11.71 14.32 -13.27
CA ILE A 80 -11.58 13.76 -14.61
C ILE A 80 -11.45 14.88 -15.65
N VAL A 81 -10.49 14.72 -16.56
CA VAL A 81 -10.42 15.48 -17.81
C VAL A 81 -11.31 14.77 -18.83
N ILE A 82 -12.33 15.48 -19.33
CA ILE A 82 -13.27 14.93 -20.31
C ILE A 82 -12.55 14.75 -21.64
N PRO A 83 -12.41 13.52 -22.17
CA PRO A 83 -11.72 13.28 -23.43
C PRO A 83 -12.53 13.81 -24.62
N GLU A 84 -11.83 14.37 -25.61
CA GLU A 84 -12.45 14.88 -26.84
C GLU A 84 -12.88 13.76 -27.79
N ASN A 85 -12.18 12.61 -27.74
CA ASN A 85 -12.43 11.46 -28.60
C ASN A 85 -13.29 10.40 -27.91
N ARG A 86 -14.28 9.86 -28.64
CA ARG A 86 -15.22 8.84 -28.16
C ARG A 86 -15.13 7.49 -28.88
N PRO A 87 -14.06 6.70 -28.78
CA PRO A 87 -14.13 5.31 -29.20
C PRO A 87 -14.19 4.36 -28.00
N THR A 88 -14.83 3.21 -28.19
CA THR A 88 -14.95 2.02 -27.30
C THR A 88 -15.88 2.09 -26.08
N ASP A 89 -16.20 0.92 -25.53
CA ASP A 89 -17.09 0.72 -24.37
C ASP A 89 -16.52 1.29 -23.06
N TYR A 90 -15.19 1.40 -22.99
CA TYR A 90 -14.46 2.04 -21.91
C TYR A 90 -13.57 3.17 -22.45
N LEU A 91 -13.40 4.21 -21.64
CA LEU A 91 -12.50 5.32 -21.91
C LEU A 91 -11.38 5.34 -20.87
N GLN A 92 -10.18 5.71 -21.32
CA GLN A 92 -9.07 6.05 -20.45
C GLN A 92 -9.15 7.56 -20.15
N ALA A 93 -9.60 7.91 -18.95
CA ALA A 93 -9.76 9.28 -18.49
C ALA A 93 -8.48 9.75 -17.80
N GLU A 94 -7.96 10.91 -18.22
CA GLU A 94 -6.86 11.57 -17.52
C GLU A 94 -7.37 12.24 -16.23
N LEU A 95 -6.55 12.20 -15.18
CA LEU A 95 -6.82 12.85 -13.90
C LEU A 95 -6.11 14.21 -13.84
N ARG A 96 -6.86 15.28 -13.53
CA ARG A 96 -6.33 16.63 -13.25
C ARG A 96 -5.33 16.64 -12.11
N HIS A 97 -5.56 15.77 -11.12
CA HIS A 97 -4.70 15.58 -9.98
C HIS A 97 -4.32 14.10 -9.93
N PRO A 98 -3.05 13.77 -10.21
CA PRO A 98 -2.59 12.40 -10.12
C PRO A 98 -2.76 11.88 -8.69
N THR A 99 -3.07 10.58 -8.57
CA THR A 99 -3.24 9.94 -7.26
C THR A 99 -2.09 8.98 -7.00
N ASN A 100 -1.73 8.82 -5.72
CA ASN A 100 -0.75 7.79 -5.36
C ASN A 100 -1.39 6.42 -5.59
N GLU A 101 -0.74 5.60 -6.41
CA GLU A 101 -1.13 4.24 -6.71
C GLU A 101 -0.63 3.32 -5.57
N ILE A 102 -1.04 3.62 -4.34
CA ILE A 102 -0.94 2.65 -3.27
C ILE A 102 -2.00 1.61 -3.60
N GLN A 103 -1.61 0.45 -4.14
CA GLN A 103 -2.55 -0.66 -4.31
C GLN A 103 -3.04 -1.09 -2.93
N PRO A 104 -4.27 -0.75 -2.53
CA PRO A 104 -4.76 -1.12 -1.23
C PRO A 104 -5.29 -2.57 -1.30
N THR A 105 -5.36 -3.25 -0.16
CA THR A 105 -5.94 -4.59 -0.13
C THR A 105 -7.38 -4.63 -0.59
N ILE A 106 -7.76 -5.82 -1.03
CA ILE A 106 -9.14 -6.20 -1.19
C ILE A 106 -9.95 -5.82 0.06
N ARG A 107 -10.96 -4.99 -0.12
CA ARG A 107 -11.92 -4.62 0.94
C ARG A 107 -13.26 -5.26 0.63
N TRP A 108 -13.75 -6.07 1.56
CA TRP A 108 -15.09 -6.61 1.49
C TRP A 108 -16.10 -5.54 1.91
N VAL A 109 -17.13 -5.36 1.08
CA VAL A 109 -18.23 -4.43 1.32
C VAL A 109 -19.51 -5.23 1.44
N ASN A 110 -20.06 -5.25 2.65
CA ASN A 110 -21.30 -5.96 2.97
C ASN A 110 -22.43 -5.00 3.33
N SER A 111 -22.08 -3.87 3.94
CA SER A 111 -23.01 -2.90 4.48
C SER A 111 -22.44 -1.48 4.46
N SER A 112 -23.28 -0.51 4.77
CA SER A 112 -22.89 0.90 4.84
C SER A 112 -21.94 1.22 6.01
N ALA A 113 -21.77 0.31 6.96
CA ALA A 113 -20.82 0.42 8.07
C ALA A 113 -19.38 0.09 7.64
N ASP A 114 -19.20 -0.65 6.54
CA ASP A 114 -17.88 -0.99 6.00
C ASP A 114 -17.24 0.18 5.23
N ILE A 115 -18.03 1.23 5.01
CA ILE A 115 -17.73 2.39 4.17
C ILE A 115 -17.70 3.65 5.04
N ASP A 116 -16.49 4.12 5.31
CA ASP A 116 -16.21 5.45 5.84
C ASP A 116 -15.08 6.05 4.99
N ALA A 117 -15.44 6.95 4.07
CA ALA A 117 -14.51 7.56 3.13
C ALA A 117 -13.35 8.27 3.86
N LYS A 118 -13.65 8.98 4.96
CA LYS A 118 -12.65 9.74 5.72
C LYS A 118 -11.69 8.83 6.46
N ARG A 119 -12.20 7.69 6.97
CA ARG A 119 -11.36 6.66 7.60
C ARG A 119 -10.45 6.02 6.57
N ILE A 120 -11.00 5.62 5.42
CA ILE A 120 -10.26 4.96 4.34
C ILE A 120 -9.16 5.87 3.81
N ASP A 121 -9.50 7.11 3.43
CA ASP A 121 -8.53 8.05 2.87
C ASP A 121 -7.42 8.37 3.89
N TYR A 122 -7.77 8.62 5.16
CA TYR A 122 -6.76 8.87 6.19
C TYR A 122 -5.82 7.67 6.37
N PHE A 123 -6.37 6.45 6.47
CA PHE A 123 -5.55 5.26 6.63
C PHE A 123 -4.60 5.08 5.45
N ASN A 124 -5.11 5.19 4.22
CA ASN A 124 -4.32 4.98 3.01
C ASN A 124 -3.24 6.05 2.84
N ASP A 125 -3.60 7.32 3.00
CA ASP A 125 -2.72 8.44 2.68
C ASP A 125 -1.65 8.69 3.75
N GLN A 126 -1.95 8.37 5.02
CA GLN A 126 -1.05 8.66 6.14
C GLN A 126 -0.42 7.39 6.72
N CYS A 127 -1.23 6.37 7.02
CA CYS A 127 -0.75 5.18 7.72
C CYS A 127 -0.10 4.20 6.74
N LEU A 128 -0.87 3.74 5.75
CA LEU A 128 -0.44 2.71 4.80
C LEU A 128 0.75 3.17 3.95
N LEU A 129 0.73 4.43 3.50
CA LEU A 129 1.83 5.01 2.74
C LEU A 129 3.17 4.90 3.50
N ASN A 130 3.17 5.28 4.78
CA ASN A 130 4.38 5.24 5.61
C ASN A 130 4.82 3.81 5.90
N ILE A 131 3.87 2.88 6.10
CA ILE A 131 4.17 1.46 6.27
C ILE A 131 4.86 0.89 5.03
N LYS A 132 4.29 1.10 3.84
CA LYS A 132 4.84 0.56 2.58
C LYS A 132 6.16 1.19 2.17
N ASN A 133 6.43 2.42 2.60
CA ASN A 133 7.71 3.09 2.35
C ASN A 133 8.80 2.71 3.37
N GLY A 134 8.51 1.83 4.34
CA GLY A 134 9.46 1.47 5.40
C GLY A 134 9.67 2.56 6.44
N HIS A 135 8.82 3.59 6.46
CA HIS A 135 8.88 4.69 7.44
C HIS A 135 8.13 4.33 8.72
N PHE A 136 8.49 3.22 9.35
CA PHE A 136 7.69 2.61 10.41
C PHE A 136 7.48 3.51 11.64
N ARG A 137 8.47 4.33 12.00
CA ARG A 137 8.32 5.32 13.09
C ARG A 137 7.26 6.37 12.79
N LEU A 138 7.20 6.87 11.56
CA LEU A 138 6.16 7.81 11.14
C LEU A 138 4.80 7.11 11.08
N ALA A 139 4.76 5.90 10.52
CA ALA A 139 3.55 5.09 10.48
C ALA A 139 2.93 4.88 11.87
N ALA A 140 3.75 4.62 12.90
CA ALA A 140 3.22 4.44 14.25
C ALA A 140 2.61 5.72 14.85
N LEU A 141 3.19 6.89 14.58
CA LEU A 141 2.61 8.17 15.00
C LEU A 141 1.28 8.44 14.29
N ASP A 142 1.20 8.12 12.98
CA ASP A 142 -0.02 8.30 12.21
C ASP A 142 -1.10 7.28 12.61
N LEU A 143 -0.71 6.04 12.95
CA LEU A 143 -1.58 5.01 13.52
C LEU A 143 -2.10 5.40 14.91
N GLU A 144 -1.27 6.00 15.76
CA GLU A 144 -1.71 6.52 17.06
C GLU A 144 -2.78 7.61 16.88
N ARG A 145 -2.55 8.56 15.98
CA ARG A 145 -3.53 9.60 15.62
C ARG A 145 -4.80 8.99 15.03
N PHE A 146 -4.66 7.96 14.19
CA PHE A 146 -5.77 7.25 13.60
C PHE A 146 -6.64 6.58 14.67
N VAL A 147 -6.02 5.84 15.59
CA VAL A 147 -6.70 5.17 16.70
C VAL A 147 -7.35 6.18 17.65
N ASN A 148 -6.71 7.32 17.91
CA ASN A 148 -7.35 8.40 18.69
C ASN A 148 -8.61 8.97 18.03
N LYS A 149 -8.66 8.98 16.69
CA LYS A 149 -9.79 9.50 15.92
C LYS A 149 -10.90 8.45 15.69
N TYR A 150 -10.52 7.20 15.45
CA TYR A 150 -11.42 6.13 15.01
C TYR A 150 -11.45 4.91 15.94
N THR A 151 -10.93 5.05 17.16
CA THR A 151 -10.92 4.10 18.30
C THR A 151 -10.03 2.87 18.14
N TYR A 152 -10.03 2.21 16.97
CA TYR A 152 -9.24 0.99 16.72
C TYR A 152 -9.05 0.78 15.21
N LEU A 153 -8.18 -0.17 14.81
CA LEU A 153 -8.04 -0.64 13.43
C LEU A 153 -8.97 -1.82 13.15
N ASN A 154 -9.63 -1.84 11.99
CA ASN A 154 -10.42 -3.01 11.56
C ASN A 154 -9.52 -4.10 10.94
N HIS A 155 -10.14 -5.22 10.56
CA HIS A 155 -9.42 -6.37 9.99
C HIS A 155 -8.65 -6.01 8.73
N ALA A 156 -9.32 -5.35 7.77
CA ALA A 156 -8.70 -4.99 6.50
C ALA A 156 -7.49 -4.08 6.68
N GLU A 157 -7.53 -3.16 7.65
CA GLU A 157 -6.42 -2.28 7.99
C GLU A 157 -5.27 -3.04 8.68
N ILE A 158 -5.57 -3.97 9.59
CA ILE A 158 -4.55 -4.81 10.24
C ILE A 158 -3.89 -5.75 9.23
N ASP A 159 -4.66 -6.33 8.32
CA ASP A 159 -4.15 -7.18 7.25
C ASP A 159 -3.14 -6.43 6.36
N GLN A 160 -3.29 -5.10 6.20
CA GLN A 160 -2.27 -4.29 5.53
C GLN A 160 -0.96 -4.18 6.30
N ILE A 161 -1.01 -4.09 7.62
CA ILE A 161 0.20 -4.09 8.45
C ILE A 161 0.86 -5.47 8.41
N VAL A 162 0.06 -6.55 8.38
CA VAL A 162 0.55 -7.93 8.23
C VAL A 162 1.26 -8.13 6.89
N GLN A 163 0.75 -7.60 5.79
CA GLN A 163 1.46 -7.71 4.51
C GLN A 163 2.84 -7.04 4.53
N ALA A 164 2.96 -5.89 5.19
CA ALA A 164 4.26 -5.24 5.38
C ALA A 164 5.20 -6.01 6.32
N GLN A 165 4.65 -6.89 7.16
CA GLN A 165 5.43 -7.82 7.98
C GLN A 165 6.14 -8.86 7.10
N ASP A 166 5.44 -9.40 6.09
CA ASP A 166 6.01 -10.37 5.14
C ASP A 166 7.20 -9.73 4.39
N ASP A 167 7.03 -8.49 3.90
CA ASP A 167 8.09 -7.73 3.24
C ASP A 167 9.28 -7.46 4.19
N ALA A 168 9.01 -7.13 5.45
CA ALA A 168 10.06 -6.89 6.45
C ALA A 168 10.82 -8.18 6.83
N ASP A 169 10.12 -9.31 6.88
CA ASP A 169 10.70 -10.63 7.16
C ASP A 169 11.59 -11.09 6.00
N GLU A 170 11.20 -10.83 4.75
CA GLU A 170 12.04 -11.07 3.56
C GLU A 170 13.32 -10.23 3.62
N GLY A 171 13.21 -8.92 3.87
CA GLY A 171 14.36 -8.04 4.02
C GLY A 171 15.29 -8.47 5.16
N PHE A 172 14.74 -8.93 6.28
CA PHE A 172 15.52 -9.46 7.40
C PHE A 172 16.30 -10.71 7.00
N HIS A 173 15.65 -11.63 6.28
CA HIS A 173 16.29 -12.84 5.79
C HIS A 173 17.43 -12.53 4.81
N GLU A 174 17.20 -11.62 3.86
CA GLU A 174 18.22 -11.18 2.90
C GLU A 174 19.42 -10.55 3.62
N ALA A 175 19.18 -9.63 4.56
CA ALA A 175 20.25 -8.99 5.34
C ALA A 175 21.06 -10.01 6.16
N ALA A 176 20.39 -11.02 6.75
CA ALA A 176 21.05 -12.10 7.46
C ALA A 176 21.93 -12.95 6.55
N CYS A 177 21.46 -13.26 5.33
CA CYS A 177 22.22 -14.01 4.32
C CYS A 177 23.44 -13.23 3.82
N ASN A 178 23.30 -11.92 3.60
CA ASN A 178 24.43 -11.05 3.21
C ASN A 178 25.49 -10.97 4.33
N LEU A 179 25.05 -10.81 5.58
CA LEU A 179 25.94 -10.78 6.74
C LEU A 179 26.72 -12.11 6.89
N ARG A 180 26.02 -13.24 6.72
CA ARG A 180 26.64 -14.57 6.77
C ARG A 180 27.66 -14.77 5.65
N SER A 181 27.29 -14.42 4.41
CA SER A 181 28.18 -14.51 3.25
C SER A 181 29.45 -13.67 3.42
N ALA A 182 29.34 -12.50 4.05
CA ALA A 182 30.49 -11.66 4.34
C ALA A 182 31.42 -12.26 5.41
N HIS A 183 30.86 -12.88 6.46
CA HIS A 183 31.63 -13.65 7.42
C HIS A 183 32.37 -14.82 6.76
N GLU A 184 31.66 -15.64 5.98
CA GLU A 184 32.23 -16.78 5.26
C GLU A 184 33.35 -16.36 4.30
N SER A 185 33.21 -15.21 3.64
CA SER A 185 34.25 -14.63 2.77
C SER A 185 35.51 -14.27 3.55
N ILE A 186 35.37 -13.63 4.73
CA ILE A 186 36.50 -13.32 5.60
C ILE A 186 37.20 -14.60 6.08
N ASP A 187 36.44 -15.58 6.56
CA ASP A 187 36.99 -16.84 7.05
C ASP A 187 37.75 -17.57 5.93
N ARG A 188 37.21 -17.56 4.71
CA ARG A 188 37.88 -18.12 3.53
C ARG A 188 39.19 -17.41 3.21
N ILE A 189 39.21 -16.07 3.20
CA ILE A 189 40.43 -15.30 2.93
C ILE A 189 41.48 -15.55 4.03
N GLN A 190 41.06 -15.59 5.29
CA GLN A 190 41.96 -15.88 6.41
C GLN A 190 42.55 -17.28 6.33
N LEU A 191 41.76 -18.28 5.92
CA LEU A 191 42.25 -19.64 5.72
C LEU A 191 43.25 -19.72 4.56
N LEU A 192 42.98 -19.02 3.44
CA LEU A 192 43.91 -18.92 2.32
C LEU A 192 45.23 -18.28 2.76
N LEU A 193 45.19 -17.20 3.56
CA LEU A 193 46.40 -16.55 4.10
C LEU A 193 47.26 -17.45 5.00
N CYS A 194 46.71 -18.57 5.51
CA CYS A 194 47.45 -19.57 6.27
C CYS A 194 48.12 -20.64 5.39
N GLU A 195 47.91 -20.65 4.07
CA GLU A 195 48.49 -21.66 3.19
C GLU A 195 50.03 -21.54 3.11
N PRO A 196 50.75 -22.66 3.26
CA PRO A 196 52.21 -22.64 3.16
C PRO A 196 52.63 -22.38 1.70
N ASN A 197 53.69 -21.57 1.54
CA ASN A 197 54.30 -21.22 0.25
C ASN A 197 53.48 -20.26 -0.65
N LEU A 198 52.62 -19.44 -0.05
CA LEU A 198 52.02 -18.30 -0.76
C LEU A 198 53.08 -17.34 -1.33
N LEU A 199 52.88 -16.91 -2.57
CA LEU A 199 53.69 -15.87 -3.19
C LEU A 199 53.39 -14.51 -2.54
N SER A 200 54.39 -13.64 -2.44
CA SER A 200 54.23 -12.30 -1.82
C SER A 200 53.14 -11.45 -2.48
N THR A 201 52.99 -11.56 -3.80
CA THR A 201 51.92 -10.88 -4.55
C THR A 201 50.54 -11.41 -4.17
N SER A 202 50.38 -12.72 -4.00
CA SER A 202 49.13 -13.34 -3.57
C SER A 202 48.79 -12.99 -2.13
N VAL A 203 49.79 -12.86 -1.24
CA VAL A 203 49.58 -12.36 0.12
C VAL A 203 49.02 -10.95 0.09
N GLN A 204 49.64 -10.05 -0.68
CA GLN A 204 49.18 -8.66 -0.76
C GLN A 204 47.75 -8.56 -1.33
N GLU A 205 47.43 -9.31 -2.39
CA GLU A 205 46.08 -9.37 -2.96
C GLU A 205 45.05 -9.89 -1.94
N LEU A 206 45.37 -10.94 -1.18
CA LEU A 206 44.49 -11.49 -0.16
C LEU A 206 44.31 -10.52 1.02
N GLU A 207 45.36 -9.80 1.43
CA GLU A 207 45.26 -8.76 2.46
C GLU A 207 44.37 -7.59 2.02
N GLU A 208 44.48 -7.15 0.77
CA GLU A 208 43.57 -6.15 0.19
C GLU A 208 42.13 -6.64 0.14
N GLN A 209 41.90 -7.88 -0.31
CA GLN A 209 40.58 -8.50 -0.28
C GLN A 209 40.03 -8.61 1.15
N LEU A 210 40.87 -8.90 2.14
CA LEU A 210 40.47 -8.97 3.54
C LEU A 210 40.01 -7.61 4.08
N ILE A 211 40.70 -6.53 3.70
CA ILE A 211 40.30 -5.16 4.07
C ILE A 211 38.93 -4.82 3.47
N CYS A 212 38.73 -5.13 2.19
CA CYS A 212 37.45 -4.94 1.51
C CYS A 212 36.33 -5.76 2.18
N ALA A 213 36.57 -7.05 2.44
CA ALA A 213 35.60 -7.94 3.05
C ALA A 213 35.21 -7.49 4.48
N LYS A 214 36.16 -7.03 5.29
CA LYS A 214 35.89 -6.43 6.60
C LYS A 214 35.05 -5.15 6.51
N THR A 215 35.30 -4.32 5.50
CA THR A 215 34.51 -3.10 5.26
C THR A 215 33.08 -3.46 4.87
N SER A 216 32.90 -4.42 3.96
CA SER A 216 31.58 -4.95 3.60
C SER A 216 30.85 -5.55 4.81
N LEU A 217 31.56 -6.29 5.66
CA LEU A 217 30.99 -6.87 6.88
C LEU A 217 30.40 -5.79 7.81
N ILE A 218 31.13 -4.69 8.04
CA ILE A 218 30.64 -3.57 8.85
C ILE A 218 29.38 -2.97 8.23
N SER A 219 29.38 -2.76 6.91
CA SER A 219 28.23 -2.25 6.19
C SER A 219 27.01 -3.15 6.33
N TYR A 220 27.16 -4.47 6.10
CA TYR A 220 26.08 -5.43 6.23
C TYR A 220 25.60 -5.60 7.67
N LYS A 221 26.49 -5.49 8.66
CA LYS A 221 26.10 -5.49 10.07
C LYS A 221 25.17 -4.31 10.40
N ASN A 222 25.53 -3.11 9.96
CA ASN A 222 24.71 -1.92 10.17
C ASN A 222 23.35 -2.05 9.48
N ALA A 223 23.33 -2.55 8.24
CA ALA A 223 22.08 -2.80 7.50
C ALA A 223 21.21 -3.85 8.22
N PHE A 224 21.81 -4.95 8.68
CA PHE A 224 21.10 -5.98 9.44
C PHE A 224 20.50 -5.44 10.73
N GLU A 225 21.23 -4.62 11.50
CA GLU A 225 20.71 -4.02 12.72
C GLU A 225 19.50 -3.12 12.47
N VAL A 226 19.50 -2.33 11.39
CA VAL A 226 18.36 -1.50 11.00
C VAL A 226 17.16 -2.36 10.63
N VAL A 227 17.35 -3.32 9.72
CA VAL A 227 16.25 -4.19 9.25
C VAL A 227 15.69 -5.05 10.38
N ALA A 228 16.55 -5.53 11.29
CA ALA A 228 16.10 -6.28 12.46
C ALA A 228 15.22 -5.44 13.40
N GLN A 229 15.58 -4.16 13.61
CA GLN A 229 14.75 -3.24 14.39
C GLN A 229 13.40 -3.00 13.72
N ASP A 230 13.40 -2.77 12.41
CA ASP A 230 12.21 -2.51 11.62
C ASP A 230 11.26 -3.73 11.60
N CYS A 231 11.78 -4.93 11.35
CA CYS A 231 11.03 -6.18 11.43
C CYS A 231 10.42 -6.37 12.84
N ALA A 232 11.21 -6.26 13.90
CA ALA A 232 10.72 -6.38 15.28
C ALA A 232 9.61 -5.36 15.60
N PHE A 233 9.74 -4.15 15.07
CA PHE A 233 8.77 -3.09 15.25
C PHE A 233 7.44 -3.38 14.53
N VAL A 234 7.48 -3.82 13.28
CA VAL A 234 6.26 -4.21 12.53
C VAL A 234 5.55 -5.37 13.22
N HIS A 235 6.29 -6.39 13.66
CA HIS A 235 5.74 -7.49 14.46
C HIS A 235 5.03 -6.97 15.72
N ALA A 236 5.64 -6.03 16.44
CA ALA A 236 5.04 -5.42 17.63
C ALA A 236 3.76 -4.65 17.31
N LEU A 237 3.74 -3.86 16.22
CA LEU A 237 2.56 -3.12 15.76
C LEU A 237 1.39 -4.05 15.42
N VAL A 238 1.64 -5.09 14.62
CA VAL A 238 0.62 -6.09 14.25
C VAL A 238 0.02 -6.72 15.51
N ASN A 239 0.87 -7.19 16.42
CA ASN A 239 0.42 -7.83 17.67
C ASN A 239 -0.35 -6.88 18.57
N HIS A 240 0.04 -5.60 18.63
CA HIS A 240 -0.64 -4.58 19.42
C HIS A 240 -2.06 -4.33 18.90
N HIS A 241 -2.22 -4.07 17.60
CA HIS A 241 -3.52 -3.74 17.03
C HIS A 241 -4.46 -4.95 16.94
N LYS A 242 -3.94 -6.17 16.72
CA LYS A 242 -4.74 -7.41 16.85
C LYS A 242 -5.35 -7.55 18.24
N LYS A 243 -4.56 -7.36 19.29
CA LYS A 243 -5.05 -7.43 20.69
C LYS A 243 -6.10 -6.37 21.01
N ILE A 244 -5.98 -5.16 20.47
CA ILE A 244 -6.98 -4.10 20.66
C ILE A 244 -8.31 -4.48 19.97
N LEU A 245 -8.23 -4.95 18.74
CA LEU A 245 -9.40 -5.38 17.98
C LEU A 245 -10.13 -6.54 18.67
N ASP A 246 -9.40 -7.53 19.18
CA ASP A 246 -9.98 -8.67 19.91
C ASP A 246 -10.71 -8.21 21.17
N LYS A 247 -10.13 -7.27 21.94
CA LYS A 247 -10.79 -6.68 23.12
C LYS A 247 -12.10 -5.97 22.75
N HIS A 248 -12.09 -5.19 21.67
CA HIS A 248 -13.29 -4.50 21.22
C HIS A 248 -14.41 -5.45 20.79
N ARG A 249 -14.08 -6.64 20.27
CA ARG A 249 -15.07 -7.66 19.96
C ARG A 249 -15.67 -8.27 21.21
N THR A 250 -14.83 -8.62 22.18
CA THR A 250 -15.29 -9.23 23.44
C THR A 250 -16.10 -8.28 24.32
N ASP A 251 -15.89 -6.96 24.18
CA ASP A 251 -16.67 -5.95 24.92
C ASP A 251 -18.02 -5.60 24.26
N GLN A 252 -18.28 -6.13 23.05
CA GLN A 252 -19.52 -5.92 22.28
C GLN A 252 -20.46 -7.13 22.28
N ASP A 253 -20.04 -8.27 22.85
CA ASP A 253 -20.84 -9.49 23.08
C ASP A 253 -21.39 -9.54 24.52
#